data_AF-A0AAV0J4E4-F1
#
_entry.id   AF-A0AAV0J4E4-F1
#
_cell.length_a   1.000
_cell.length_b   1.000
_cell.length_c   1.000
_cell.angle_alpha   90.00
_cell.angle_beta   90.00
_cell.angle_gamma   90.00
#
_symmetry.space_group_name_H-M   'P 1'
#
loop_
_entity.id
_entity.type
_entity.pdbx_description
1 polymer ?
#
loop_
_entity_poly.entity_id
_entity_poly.type
_entity_poly.pdbx_seq_one_letter_code
_entity_poly.pdbx_strand_id
1 'polypeptide(L)'
;MKDYENDRRHWIKFESLQNFRVKGGGTIDGSGQIWWQNSCKVNTRLTYRICGQAVTFYECNNIIVSNLKFRNSQKMHVSFDKCVDVKVVRLFVAAPENSPNTDGIHVTATQNIQISRCVIKTGDDCISIVSGSRNVKATDITCGPGHGISIGSLGAGNSGAQVSDVVVNRAILTGTSNGVRIKTWQGGSGYARNIQFQNIAMNNVTNPIIIDQNYCDRDEPCHEQASAVRVSNVMYKNIKGTSASKVAINLECSKSVRCHEIVMQDVSLASQRPEYVEASCVSVDLTRRGIVTPLCSPN
;
A
#
# COMPACT_ATOMS: atom_id res chain seq x y z
N MET A 1 -6.55 32.61 -10.13
CA MET A 1 -6.43 31.88 -8.84
C MET A 1 -4.94 31.63 -8.63
N LYS A 2 -4.22 32.56 -7.97
CA LYS A 2 -2.74 32.60 -7.96
C LYS A 2 -2.11 31.37 -7.29
N ASP A 3 -2.82 30.72 -6.37
CA ASP A 3 -2.32 29.55 -5.65
C ASP A 3 -2.16 28.32 -6.57
N TYR A 4 -3.01 28.18 -7.59
CA TYR A 4 -2.90 27.10 -8.59
C TYR A 4 -1.72 27.29 -9.55
N GLU A 5 -1.23 28.52 -9.73
CA GLU A 5 -0.02 28.77 -10.53
C GLU A 5 1.24 28.28 -9.81
N ASN A 6 1.24 28.31 -8.47
CA ASN A 6 2.36 27.95 -7.61
C ASN A 6 2.35 26.46 -7.19
N ASP A 7 1.16 25.87 -7.00
CA ASP A 7 1.01 24.46 -6.65
C ASP A 7 -0.05 23.78 -7.52
N ARG A 8 0.42 23.15 -8.60
CA ARG A 8 -0.41 22.34 -9.52
C ARG A 8 -0.59 20.90 -9.07
N ARG A 9 0.01 20.51 -7.92
CA ARG A 9 0.04 19.12 -7.43
C ARG A 9 -0.98 18.86 -6.34
N HIS A 10 -1.52 19.87 -5.71
CA HIS A 10 -2.52 19.70 -4.65
C HIS A 10 -3.80 20.45 -4.99
N TRP A 11 -4.94 19.77 -4.92
CA TRP A 11 -6.23 20.43 -5.08
C TRP A 11 -6.71 21.06 -3.77
N ILE A 12 -6.74 20.28 -2.69
CA ILE A 12 -7.04 20.76 -1.34
C ILE A 12 -5.88 20.39 -0.43
N LYS A 13 -5.20 21.40 0.12
CA LYS A 13 -4.08 21.24 1.05
C LYS A 13 -4.42 21.86 2.40
N PHE A 14 -4.34 21.05 3.45
CA PHE A 14 -4.32 21.49 4.84
C PHE A 14 -2.87 21.48 5.31
N GLU A 15 -2.32 22.64 5.65
CA GLU A 15 -0.90 22.81 5.93
C GLU A 15 -0.67 23.33 7.34
N SER A 16 0.26 22.69 8.06
CA SER A 16 0.75 23.12 9.38
C SER A 16 -0.34 23.35 10.42
N LEU A 17 -1.44 22.60 10.35
CA LEU A 17 -2.56 22.72 11.28
C LEU A 17 -2.35 21.88 12.54
N GLN A 18 -2.79 22.41 13.68
CA GLN A 18 -2.76 21.73 14.97
C GLN A 18 -4.16 21.58 15.56
N ASN A 19 -4.45 20.44 16.20
CA ASN A 19 -5.75 20.18 16.87
C ASN A 19 -6.94 20.32 15.91
N PHE A 20 -6.77 19.92 14.65
CA PHE A 20 -7.73 20.19 13.58
C PHE A 20 -8.62 18.98 13.27
N ARG A 21 -9.86 19.22 12.84
CA ARG A 21 -10.87 18.16 12.64
C ARG A 21 -11.65 18.41 11.36
N VAL A 22 -11.60 17.46 10.43
CA VAL A 22 -12.42 17.47 9.20
C VAL A 22 -13.46 16.35 9.29
N LYS A 23 -14.73 16.74 9.33
CA LYS A 23 -15.89 15.85 9.54
C LYS A 23 -17.10 16.35 8.76
N GLY A 24 -18.16 15.54 8.66
CA GLY A 24 -19.49 16.04 8.28
C GLY A 24 -20.27 15.22 7.25
N GLY A 25 -19.78 14.05 6.83
CA GLY A 25 -20.51 13.16 5.89
C GLY A 25 -20.44 13.58 4.41
N GLY A 26 -19.86 14.75 4.14
CA GLY A 26 -19.76 15.32 2.79
C GLY A 26 -18.90 14.50 1.83
N THR A 27 -19.03 14.82 0.54
CA THR A 27 -18.28 14.20 -0.56
C THR A 27 -17.32 15.20 -1.18
N ILE A 28 -16.08 14.78 -1.38
CA ILE A 28 -15.08 15.49 -2.19
C ILE A 28 -14.86 14.66 -3.46
N ASP A 29 -15.25 15.20 -4.62
CA ASP A 29 -15.18 14.52 -5.92
C ASP A 29 -14.16 15.21 -6.84
N GLY A 30 -13.07 14.51 -7.14
CA GLY A 30 -11.97 15.01 -7.96
C GLY A 30 -12.26 15.08 -9.46
N SER A 31 -13.36 14.49 -9.95
CA SER A 31 -13.68 14.46 -11.38
C SER A 31 -12.52 13.97 -12.27
N GLY A 32 -11.81 12.94 -11.81
CA GLY A 32 -10.53 12.47 -12.36
C GLY A 32 -10.56 11.86 -13.76
N GLN A 33 -11.73 11.65 -14.38
CA GLN A 33 -11.87 10.92 -15.65
C GLN A 33 -10.99 11.47 -16.78
N ILE A 34 -10.97 12.80 -16.96
CA ILE A 34 -10.15 13.45 -18.00
C ILE A 34 -8.65 13.21 -17.74
N TRP A 35 -8.24 13.18 -16.48
CA TRP A 35 -6.85 12.98 -16.09
C TRP A 35 -6.40 11.55 -16.34
N TRP A 36 -7.23 10.57 -16.03
CA TRP A 36 -6.91 9.16 -16.24
C TRP A 36 -6.70 8.83 -17.72
N GLN A 37 -7.54 9.39 -18.61
CA GLN A 37 -7.42 9.26 -20.07
C GLN A 37 -6.11 9.84 -20.62
N ASN A 38 -5.54 10.84 -19.94
CA ASN A 38 -4.32 11.55 -20.36
C ASN A 38 -3.09 11.15 -19.52
N SER A 39 -3.20 10.11 -18.68
CA SER A 39 -2.08 9.65 -17.86
C SER A 39 -1.03 8.92 -18.70
N CYS A 40 0.24 8.98 -18.29
CA CYS A 40 1.33 8.26 -18.95
C CYS A 40 1.19 6.72 -18.90
N LYS A 41 0.36 6.20 -17.99
CA LYS A 41 0.01 4.77 -17.91
C LYS A 41 -1.00 4.34 -18.98
N VAL A 42 -1.78 5.28 -19.53
CA VAL A 42 -2.77 5.02 -20.59
C VAL A 42 -2.27 5.51 -21.96
N ASN A 43 -1.58 6.65 -22.00
CA ASN A 43 -1.01 7.22 -23.21
C ASN A 43 0.50 7.44 -23.05
N THR A 44 1.28 6.47 -23.54
CA THR A 44 2.75 6.48 -23.47
C THR A 44 3.41 7.60 -24.28
N ARG A 45 2.66 8.30 -25.15
CA ARG A 45 3.13 9.47 -25.91
C ARG A 45 3.00 10.78 -25.15
N LEU A 46 2.28 10.81 -24.03
CA LEU A 46 2.09 12.01 -23.22
C LEU A 46 3.15 12.10 -22.12
N THR A 47 3.86 13.23 -22.08
CA THR A 47 4.84 13.58 -21.04
C THR A 47 4.22 14.35 -19.87
N TYR A 48 2.88 14.43 -19.77
CA TYR A 48 2.21 15.17 -18.69
C TYR A 48 2.51 14.53 -17.33
N ARG A 49 3.40 15.18 -16.58
CA ARG A 49 3.97 14.72 -15.30
C ARG A 49 3.25 15.26 -14.06
N ILE A 50 2.25 16.11 -14.23
CA ILE A 50 1.58 16.78 -13.11
C ILE A 50 0.14 16.28 -13.03
N CYS A 51 -0.09 15.33 -12.12
CA CYS A 51 -1.42 14.92 -11.70
C CYS A 51 -1.58 15.31 -10.23
N GLY A 52 -2.61 16.12 -9.94
CA GLY A 52 -2.90 16.57 -8.60
C GLY A 52 -3.34 15.44 -7.67
N GLN A 53 -2.96 15.50 -6.40
CA GLN A 53 -3.56 14.72 -5.32
C GLN A 53 -4.78 15.48 -4.81
N ALA A 54 -5.89 14.78 -4.51
CA ALA A 54 -7.14 15.44 -4.17
C ALA A 54 -7.06 16.17 -2.82
N VAL A 55 -6.81 15.45 -1.73
CA VAL A 55 -6.74 16.05 -0.38
C VAL A 55 -5.45 15.66 0.30
N THR A 56 -4.68 16.66 0.72
CA THR A 56 -3.39 16.48 1.39
C THR A 56 -3.37 17.20 2.72
N PHE A 57 -3.01 16.47 3.77
CA PHE A 57 -2.63 17.01 5.06
C PHE A 57 -1.12 17.00 5.12
N TYR A 58 -0.52 18.19 5.22
CA TYR A 58 0.92 18.39 5.19
C TYR A 58 1.36 19.05 6.49
N GLU A 59 2.35 18.45 7.18
CA GLU A 59 2.92 18.96 8.44
C GLU A 59 1.88 19.22 9.54
N CYS A 60 0.78 18.46 9.55
CA CYS A 60 -0.29 18.62 10.53
C CYS A 60 -0.05 17.79 11.80
N ASN A 61 -0.50 18.30 12.95
CA ASN A 61 -0.34 17.67 14.25
C ASN A 61 -1.71 17.51 14.97
N ASN A 62 -1.95 16.32 15.54
CA ASN A 62 -3.16 16.01 16.31
C ASN A 62 -4.44 16.29 15.50
N ILE A 63 -4.60 15.58 14.38
CA ILE A 63 -5.73 15.79 13.47
C ILE A 63 -6.68 14.59 13.41
N ILE A 64 -7.96 14.89 13.15
CA ILE A 64 -8.99 13.88 12.94
C ILE A 64 -9.67 14.10 11.60
N VAL A 65 -9.62 13.09 10.73
CA VAL A 65 -10.34 13.07 9.45
C VAL A 65 -11.36 11.93 9.51
N SER A 66 -12.65 12.26 9.53
CA SER A 66 -13.66 11.21 9.76
C SER A 66 -14.99 11.44 9.09
N ASN A 67 -15.67 10.35 8.75
CA ASN A 67 -17.00 10.37 8.13
C ASN A 67 -17.02 11.20 6.84
N LEU A 68 -16.14 10.94 5.88
CA LEU A 68 -16.10 11.65 4.60
C LEU A 68 -16.08 10.67 3.45
N LYS A 69 -16.57 11.12 2.30
CA LYS A 69 -16.52 10.39 1.04
C LYS A 69 -15.51 11.08 0.12
N PHE A 70 -14.56 10.33 -0.44
CA PHE A 70 -13.63 10.81 -1.45
C PHE A 70 -13.89 10.03 -2.73
N ARG A 71 -14.09 10.74 -3.85
CA ARG A 71 -14.43 10.11 -5.14
C ARG A 71 -13.52 10.63 -6.24
N ASN A 72 -13.19 9.73 -7.17
CA ASN A 72 -12.62 10.05 -8.47
C ASN A 72 -11.44 11.03 -8.41
N SER A 73 -10.50 10.84 -7.48
CA SER A 73 -9.28 11.65 -7.45
C SER A 73 -8.47 11.45 -8.74
N GLN A 74 -7.82 12.51 -9.22
CA GLN A 74 -6.90 12.43 -10.36
C GLN A 74 -5.72 11.49 -10.09
N LYS A 75 -5.30 11.41 -8.82
CA LYS A 75 -4.24 10.53 -8.30
C LYS A 75 -4.65 10.03 -6.91
N MET A 76 -3.78 10.10 -5.90
CA MET A 76 -4.10 9.70 -4.53
C MET A 76 -5.27 10.52 -3.98
N HIS A 77 -6.21 9.89 -3.27
CA HIS A 77 -7.41 10.54 -2.74
C HIS A 77 -7.11 11.34 -1.48
N VAL A 78 -6.47 10.70 -0.50
CA VAL A 78 -6.14 11.33 0.79
C VAL A 78 -4.70 11.02 1.14
N SER A 79 -3.88 12.07 1.30
CA SER A 79 -2.48 11.96 1.66
C SER A 79 -2.21 12.59 3.02
N PHE A 80 -1.42 11.90 3.84
CA PHE A 80 -0.84 12.42 5.08
C PHE A 80 0.67 12.46 4.89
N ASP A 81 1.21 13.68 4.84
CA ASP A 81 2.63 13.95 4.64
C ASP A 81 3.19 14.73 5.83
N LYS A 82 4.27 14.20 6.43
CA LYS A 82 4.93 14.79 7.61
C LYS A 82 3.99 15.07 8.79
N CYS A 83 2.91 14.30 8.91
CA CYS A 83 1.95 14.51 9.99
C CYS A 83 2.35 13.75 11.26
N VAL A 84 1.84 14.21 12.41
CA VAL A 84 2.02 13.55 13.71
C VAL A 84 0.67 13.43 14.41
N ASP A 85 0.39 12.27 15.01
CA ASP A 85 -0.84 12.00 15.76
C ASP A 85 -2.11 12.20 14.90
N VAL A 86 -2.30 11.28 13.96
CA VAL A 86 -3.39 11.35 12.97
C VAL A 86 -4.43 10.26 13.26
N LYS A 87 -5.71 10.64 13.24
CA LYS A 87 -6.83 9.70 13.33
C LYS A 87 -7.74 9.78 12.12
N VAL A 88 -7.76 8.70 11.34
CA VAL A 88 -8.60 8.52 10.16
C VAL A 88 -9.69 7.49 10.45
N VAL A 89 -10.96 7.87 10.33
CA VAL A 89 -12.07 7.01 10.77
C VAL A 89 -13.26 7.06 9.81
N ARG A 90 -13.75 5.90 9.36
CA ARG A 90 -14.98 5.80 8.55
C ARG A 90 -14.92 6.67 7.29
N LEU A 91 -13.81 6.55 6.56
CA LEU A 91 -13.74 7.09 5.21
C LEU A 91 -14.34 6.10 4.21
N PHE A 92 -15.03 6.63 3.21
CA PHE A 92 -15.40 5.90 2.02
C PHE A 92 -14.65 6.48 0.84
N VAL A 93 -13.79 5.69 0.20
CA VAL A 93 -12.96 6.14 -0.92
C VAL A 93 -13.31 5.29 -2.15
N ALA A 94 -13.62 5.94 -3.27
CA ALA A 94 -14.07 5.26 -4.47
C ALA A 94 -13.56 5.89 -5.77
N ALA A 95 -12.94 5.09 -6.63
CA ALA A 95 -12.67 5.38 -8.04
C ALA A 95 -12.81 4.09 -8.86
N PRO A 96 -12.97 4.17 -10.20
CA PRO A 96 -13.00 3.00 -11.07
C PRO A 96 -11.74 2.14 -10.93
N GLU A 97 -11.87 0.82 -11.06
CA GLU A 97 -10.75 -0.13 -10.94
C GLU A 97 -9.62 0.12 -11.95
N ASN A 98 -9.95 0.64 -13.13
CA ASN A 98 -8.98 0.98 -14.16
C ASN A 98 -8.42 2.41 -14.04
N SER A 99 -8.70 3.13 -12.94
CA SER A 99 -8.17 4.48 -12.73
C SER A 99 -6.71 4.43 -12.23
N PRO A 100 -5.75 4.98 -12.97
CA PRO A 100 -4.33 4.83 -12.66
C PRO A 100 -3.92 5.69 -11.45
N ASN A 101 -3.11 5.11 -10.55
CA ASN A 101 -2.50 5.82 -9.42
C ASN A 101 -3.49 6.47 -8.46
N THR A 102 -4.68 5.90 -8.33
CA THR A 102 -5.75 6.42 -7.49
C THR A 102 -5.73 5.89 -6.06
N ASP A 103 -4.55 5.84 -5.44
CA ASP A 103 -4.38 5.34 -4.08
C ASP A 103 -5.46 5.90 -3.13
N GLY A 104 -5.97 5.06 -2.23
CA GLY A 104 -7.01 5.45 -1.29
C GLY A 104 -6.48 6.37 -0.20
N ILE A 105 -5.66 5.83 0.69
CA ILE A 105 -5.00 6.57 1.77
C ILE A 105 -3.49 6.40 1.63
N HIS A 106 -2.80 7.51 1.35
CA HIS A 106 -1.35 7.56 1.25
C HIS A 106 -0.74 8.11 2.54
N VAL A 107 0.24 7.42 3.09
CA VAL A 107 0.94 7.77 4.32
C VAL A 107 2.43 7.89 4.03
N THR A 108 2.96 9.10 4.15
CA THR A 108 4.37 9.42 3.90
C THR A 108 4.92 10.29 5.03
N ALA A 109 6.15 10.02 5.48
CA ALA A 109 6.83 10.76 6.54
C ALA A 109 6.00 10.98 7.84
N THR A 110 4.99 10.16 8.09
CA THR A 110 3.96 10.40 9.11
C THR A 110 4.15 9.48 10.30
N GLN A 111 3.99 10.04 11.51
CA GLN A 111 4.18 9.32 12.76
C GLN A 111 2.86 9.22 13.55
N ASN A 112 2.63 8.07 14.17
CA ASN A 112 1.46 7.82 15.02
C ASN A 112 0.12 8.04 14.29
N ILE A 113 -0.15 7.24 13.26
CA ILE A 113 -1.41 7.31 12.50
C ILE A 113 -2.28 6.08 12.75
N GLN A 114 -3.55 6.32 13.04
CA GLN A 114 -4.58 5.29 13.19
C GLN A 114 -5.63 5.43 12.09
N ILE A 115 -5.72 4.44 11.22
CA ILE A 115 -6.71 4.33 10.14
C ILE A 115 -7.70 3.25 10.52
N SER A 116 -8.99 3.58 10.61
CA SER A 116 -9.98 2.59 11.02
C SER A 116 -11.35 2.67 10.35
N ARG A 117 -11.97 1.50 10.16
CA ARG A 117 -13.35 1.36 9.64
C ARG A 117 -13.53 2.01 8.27
N CYS A 118 -12.50 1.97 7.42
CA CYS A 118 -12.53 2.57 6.10
C CYS A 118 -12.95 1.54 5.04
N VAL A 119 -13.68 2.00 4.03
CA VAL A 119 -14.02 1.23 2.82
C VAL A 119 -13.35 1.92 1.64
N ILE A 120 -12.51 1.17 0.93
CA ILE A 120 -11.65 1.73 -0.13
C ILE A 120 -11.77 0.85 -1.37
N LYS A 121 -12.15 1.49 -2.48
CA LYS A 121 -12.32 0.86 -3.79
C LYS A 121 -11.65 1.74 -4.84
N THR A 122 -10.51 1.35 -5.36
CA THR A 122 -9.67 2.22 -6.18
C THR A 122 -9.06 1.45 -7.34
N GLY A 123 -8.33 2.13 -8.22
CA GLY A 123 -7.51 1.48 -9.24
C GLY A 123 -6.05 1.30 -8.84
N ASP A 124 -5.66 1.71 -7.63
CA ASP A 124 -4.33 1.47 -7.07
C ASP A 124 -4.42 1.07 -5.58
N ASP A 125 -3.35 1.23 -4.81
CA ASP A 125 -3.22 0.82 -3.41
C ASP A 125 -4.37 1.36 -2.54
N CYS A 126 -5.05 0.50 -1.79
CA CYS A 126 -6.06 0.95 -0.83
C CYS A 126 -5.42 1.81 0.27
N ILE A 127 -4.30 1.33 0.80
CA ILE A 127 -3.45 2.08 1.72
C ILE A 127 -2.00 1.88 1.26
N SER A 128 -1.30 2.98 0.98
CA SER A 128 0.13 2.97 0.69
C SER A 128 0.91 3.65 1.82
N ILE A 129 1.89 2.94 2.38
CA ILE A 129 2.73 3.40 3.50
C ILE A 129 4.16 3.47 3.01
N VAL A 130 4.70 4.67 2.88
CA VAL A 130 6.01 4.92 2.28
C VAL A 130 7.00 5.51 3.27
N SER A 131 8.22 5.80 2.79
CA SER A 131 9.38 6.20 3.58
C SER A 131 9.09 7.32 4.60
N GLY A 132 9.77 7.25 5.74
CA GLY A 132 9.63 8.16 6.87
C GLY A 132 8.44 7.86 7.78
N SER A 133 7.60 6.88 7.43
CA SER A 133 6.40 6.55 8.21
C SER A 133 6.69 5.59 9.36
N ARG A 134 6.14 5.87 10.54
CA ARG A 134 6.32 5.05 11.75
C ARG A 134 5.06 4.97 12.61
N ASN A 135 4.85 3.83 13.28
CA ASN A 135 3.71 3.60 14.17
C ASN A 135 2.38 3.81 13.43
N VAL A 136 2.20 3.02 12.36
CA VAL A 136 1.01 3.05 11.49
C VAL A 136 0.10 1.89 11.88
N LYS A 137 -1.13 2.19 12.27
CA LYS A 137 -2.15 1.18 12.62
C LYS A 137 -3.33 1.29 11.68
N ALA A 138 -3.54 0.28 10.84
CA ALA A 138 -4.73 0.13 10.00
C ALA A 138 -5.61 -0.97 10.57
N THR A 139 -6.89 -0.69 10.85
CA THR A 139 -7.78 -1.66 11.50
C THR A 139 -9.21 -1.61 10.97
N ASP A 140 -9.86 -2.76 10.78
CA ASP A 140 -11.23 -2.82 10.24
C ASP A 140 -11.30 -2.19 8.84
N ILE A 141 -10.46 -2.64 7.91
CA ILE A 141 -10.36 -2.09 6.55
C ILE A 141 -11.06 -3.02 5.57
N THR A 142 -11.96 -2.47 4.74
CA THR A 142 -12.50 -3.17 3.56
C THR A 142 -11.86 -2.57 2.32
N CYS A 143 -11.13 -3.40 1.57
CA CYS A 143 -10.37 -2.99 0.40
C CYS A 143 -10.79 -3.84 -0.80
N GLY A 144 -11.11 -3.23 -1.93
CA GLY A 144 -11.44 -3.98 -3.13
C GLY A 144 -12.55 -3.42 -4.00
N PRO A 145 -12.30 -3.25 -5.32
CA PRO A 145 -11.06 -3.54 -6.05
C PRO A 145 -9.90 -2.57 -5.72
N GLY A 146 -8.70 -2.84 -6.25
CA GLY A 146 -7.47 -2.04 -6.05
C GLY A 146 -6.20 -2.88 -5.91
N HIS A 147 -5.08 -2.28 -5.52
CA HIS A 147 -3.78 -2.95 -5.39
C HIS A 147 -3.46 -3.50 -3.99
N GLY A 148 -4.42 -3.49 -3.07
CA GLY A 148 -4.25 -4.02 -1.72
C GLY A 148 -3.67 -3.02 -0.74
N ILE A 149 -3.05 -3.52 0.33
CA ILE A 149 -2.38 -2.70 1.35
C ILE A 149 -0.87 -2.88 1.19
N SER A 150 -0.19 -1.78 0.86
CA SER A 150 1.21 -1.81 0.43
C SER A 150 2.12 -1.00 1.36
N ILE A 151 3.25 -1.60 1.71
CA ILE A 151 4.44 -0.91 2.22
C ILE A 151 5.35 -0.63 1.04
N GLY A 152 5.61 0.65 0.77
CA GLY A 152 6.47 1.11 -0.32
C GLY A 152 5.73 1.73 -1.52
N SER A 153 6.43 2.02 -2.61
CA SER A 153 7.78 1.54 -2.90
C SER A 153 8.86 2.28 -2.12
N LEU A 154 9.88 1.54 -1.66
CA LEU A 154 10.95 2.05 -0.78
C LEU A 154 12.30 2.02 -1.49
N GLY A 155 13.07 3.09 -1.37
CA GLY A 155 14.47 3.14 -1.85
C GLY A 155 14.65 3.46 -3.33
N ALA A 156 13.66 4.09 -3.97
CA ALA A 156 13.73 4.47 -5.37
C ALA A 156 14.98 5.32 -5.68
N GLY A 157 15.64 5.07 -6.80
CA GLY A 157 16.82 5.84 -7.22
C GLY A 157 18.00 5.71 -6.26
N ASN A 158 18.23 4.51 -5.71
CA ASN A 158 19.29 4.20 -4.74
C ASN A 158 19.21 5.05 -3.46
N SER A 159 18.02 5.51 -3.10
CA SER A 159 17.79 6.32 -1.90
C SER A 159 17.67 5.46 -0.63
N GLY A 160 17.90 6.11 0.52
CA GLY A 160 17.56 5.55 1.81
C GLY A 160 16.05 5.63 2.07
N ALA A 161 15.47 4.54 2.57
CA ALA A 161 14.07 4.51 2.97
C ALA A 161 13.87 3.81 4.31
N GLN A 162 12.92 4.32 5.10
CA GLN A 162 12.67 3.82 6.45
C GLN A 162 11.17 3.72 6.70
N VAL A 163 10.68 2.52 7.02
CA VAL A 163 9.33 2.28 7.55
C VAL A 163 9.44 1.37 8.75
N SER A 164 8.73 1.67 9.83
CA SER A 164 8.72 0.80 11.00
C SER A 164 7.43 0.82 11.80
N ASP A 165 7.22 -0.25 12.57
CA ASP A 165 6.13 -0.36 13.54
C ASP A 165 4.75 -0.23 12.86
N VAL A 166 4.48 -1.11 11.89
CA VAL A 166 3.21 -1.13 11.13
C VAL A 166 2.36 -2.31 11.57
N VAL A 167 1.08 -2.05 11.85
CA VAL A 167 0.09 -3.10 12.16
C VAL A 167 -1.13 -2.92 11.28
N VAL A 168 -1.42 -3.93 10.46
CA VAL A 168 -2.68 -4.08 9.74
C VAL A 168 -3.45 -5.21 10.39
N ASN A 169 -4.64 -4.91 10.91
CA ASN A 169 -5.44 -5.86 11.68
C ASN A 169 -6.89 -5.87 11.21
N ARG A 170 -7.53 -7.04 11.08
CA ARG A 170 -8.95 -7.15 10.68
C ARG A 170 -9.21 -6.44 9.36
N ALA A 171 -8.61 -6.95 8.29
CA ALA A 171 -8.82 -6.43 6.94
C ALA A 171 -9.56 -7.47 6.09
N ILE A 172 -10.41 -6.99 5.18
CA ILE A 172 -11.08 -7.80 4.15
C ILE A 172 -10.63 -7.25 2.80
N LEU A 173 -10.01 -8.11 2.00
CA LEU A 173 -9.54 -7.76 0.66
C LEU A 173 -10.33 -8.59 -0.36
N THR A 174 -10.96 -7.94 -1.34
CA THR A 174 -11.84 -8.60 -2.31
C THR A 174 -11.56 -8.12 -3.73
N GLY A 175 -11.22 -9.03 -4.65
CA GLY A 175 -10.98 -8.67 -6.05
C GLY A 175 -9.83 -7.67 -6.22
N THR A 176 -8.85 -7.67 -5.31
CA THR A 176 -7.66 -6.81 -5.42
C THR A 176 -6.55 -7.52 -6.17
N SER A 177 -5.69 -6.77 -6.87
CA SER A 177 -4.54 -7.36 -7.56
C SER A 177 -3.48 -7.87 -6.59
N ASN A 178 -3.39 -7.29 -5.39
CA ASN A 178 -2.56 -7.82 -4.30
C ASN A 178 -3.33 -7.80 -2.99
N GLY A 179 -2.92 -8.64 -2.05
CA GLY A 179 -3.43 -8.61 -0.69
C GLY A 179 -2.62 -7.65 0.18
N VAL A 180 -1.64 -8.21 0.89
CA VAL A 180 -0.65 -7.45 1.66
C VAL A 180 0.70 -7.52 0.97
N ARG A 181 1.30 -6.35 0.73
CA ARG A 181 2.48 -6.22 -0.14
C ARG A 181 3.57 -5.39 0.52
N ILE A 182 4.82 -5.82 0.39
CA ILE A 182 6.01 -5.01 0.66
C ILE A 182 6.79 -4.90 -0.64
N LYS A 183 7.03 -3.68 -1.14
CA LYS A 183 7.75 -3.41 -2.39
C LYS A 183 8.95 -2.50 -2.15
N THR A 184 10.15 -2.95 -2.49
CA THR A 184 11.39 -2.16 -2.33
C THR A 184 12.22 -2.21 -3.60
N TRP A 185 12.87 -1.10 -3.95
CA TRP A 185 13.69 -1.00 -5.13
C TRP A 185 15.07 -1.65 -4.94
N GLN A 186 15.56 -2.26 -6.02
CA GLN A 186 16.97 -2.63 -6.16
C GLN A 186 17.86 -1.37 -6.01
N GLY A 187 18.99 -1.52 -5.33
CA GLY A 187 19.95 -0.44 -5.06
C GLY A 187 19.58 0.43 -3.86
N GLY A 188 18.35 0.35 -3.35
CA GLY A 188 17.88 1.10 -2.18
C GLY A 188 18.64 0.73 -0.89
N SER A 189 18.48 1.55 0.15
CA SER A 189 19.08 1.30 1.48
C SER A 189 18.12 1.65 2.61
N GLY A 190 18.45 1.30 3.85
CA GLY A 190 17.60 1.53 5.02
C GLY A 190 16.81 0.28 5.42
N TYR A 191 15.56 0.44 5.86
CA TYR A 191 14.78 -0.67 6.43
C TYR A 191 13.25 -0.55 6.29
N ALA A 192 12.60 -1.71 6.23
CA ALA A 192 11.19 -1.93 6.51
C ALA A 192 11.09 -3.01 7.59
N ARG A 193 10.72 -2.64 8.83
CA ARG A 193 10.79 -3.57 9.97
C ARG A 193 9.64 -3.47 10.95
N ASN A 194 9.43 -4.52 11.74
CA ASN A 194 8.37 -4.60 12.75
C ASN A 194 6.99 -4.40 12.10
N ILE A 195 6.66 -5.25 11.13
CA ILE A 195 5.43 -5.16 10.35
C ILE A 195 4.56 -6.37 10.68
N GLN A 196 3.29 -6.14 11.00
CA GLN A 196 2.34 -7.20 11.32
C GLN A 196 1.09 -7.07 10.46
N PHE A 197 0.83 -8.10 9.66
CA PHE A 197 -0.41 -8.29 8.93
C PHE A 197 -1.19 -9.41 9.61
N GLN A 198 -2.33 -9.09 10.23
CA GLN A 198 -3.06 -10.08 11.03
C GLN A 198 -4.58 -10.03 10.91
N ASN A 199 -5.20 -11.20 11.07
CA ASN A 199 -6.65 -11.39 10.99
C ASN A 199 -7.20 -10.84 9.66
N ILE A 200 -6.70 -11.37 8.54
CA ILE A 200 -7.03 -10.87 7.21
C ILE A 200 -7.82 -11.93 6.44
N ALA A 201 -8.97 -11.53 5.90
CA ALA A 201 -9.76 -12.33 4.99
C ALA A 201 -9.51 -11.88 3.54
N MET A 202 -9.26 -12.83 2.65
CA MET A 202 -9.02 -12.57 1.23
C MET A 202 -10.05 -13.30 0.37
N ASN A 203 -10.62 -12.62 -0.60
CA ASN A 203 -11.58 -13.19 -1.54
C ASN A 203 -11.19 -12.82 -2.96
N ASN A 204 -10.79 -13.81 -3.76
CA ASN A 204 -10.41 -13.61 -5.15
C ASN A 204 -9.30 -12.55 -5.30
N VAL A 205 -8.25 -12.65 -4.49
CA VAL A 205 -7.12 -11.72 -4.54
C VAL A 205 -6.06 -12.28 -5.47
N THR A 206 -5.58 -11.53 -6.47
CA THR A 206 -4.66 -12.07 -7.48
C THR A 206 -3.33 -12.49 -6.88
N ASN A 207 -2.70 -11.63 -6.06
CA ASN A 207 -1.45 -11.93 -5.36
C ASN A 207 -1.60 -11.68 -3.85
N PRO A 208 -2.13 -12.65 -3.09
CA PRO A 208 -2.48 -12.51 -1.67
C PRO A 208 -1.36 -11.97 -0.76
N ILE A 209 -0.16 -12.56 -0.78
CA ILE A 209 0.95 -12.14 0.07
C ILE A 209 2.19 -11.94 -0.79
N ILE A 210 2.75 -10.72 -0.78
CA ILE A 210 3.93 -10.39 -1.57
C ILE A 210 5.00 -9.68 -0.73
N ILE A 211 6.25 -10.11 -0.91
CA ILE A 211 7.44 -9.28 -0.73
C ILE A 211 8.17 -9.25 -2.06
N ASP A 212 8.43 -8.06 -2.59
CA ASP A 212 9.20 -7.85 -3.81
C ASP A 212 10.31 -6.84 -3.53
N GLN A 213 11.53 -7.33 -3.34
CA GLN A 213 12.74 -6.49 -3.24
C GLN A 213 13.44 -6.27 -4.59
N ASN A 214 12.86 -6.77 -5.68
CA ASN A 214 13.36 -6.65 -7.05
C ASN A 214 12.60 -5.55 -7.83
N TYR A 215 11.79 -4.74 -7.15
CA TYR A 215 10.88 -3.79 -7.77
C TYR A 215 11.62 -2.76 -8.61
N CYS A 216 11.12 -2.55 -9.83
CA CYS A 216 11.36 -1.33 -10.57
C CYS A 216 10.19 -1.01 -11.51
N ASP A 217 9.98 0.26 -11.82
CA ASP A 217 8.86 0.73 -12.66
C ASP A 217 9.18 0.57 -14.15
N ARG A 218 9.45 -0.69 -14.57
CA ARG A 218 9.73 -1.12 -15.95
C ARG A 218 9.20 -2.54 -16.15
N ASP A 219 8.96 -2.92 -17.41
CA ASP A 219 8.46 -4.25 -17.76
C ASP A 219 9.58 -5.31 -17.71
N GLU A 220 10.83 -4.91 -17.99
CA GLU A 220 11.98 -5.81 -17.86
C GLU A 220 12.48 -5.92 -16.41
N PRO A 221 12.90 -7.12 -15.96
CA PRO A 221 13.52 -7.29 -14.66
C PRO A 221 14.74 -6.39 -14.51
N CYS A 222 14.80 -5.66 -13.39
CA CYS A 222 15.97 -4.84 -13.11
C CYS A 222 17.20 -5.68 -12.78
N HIS A 223 18.36 -5.16 -13.14
CA HIS A 223 19.63 -5.76 -12.77
C HIS A 223 19.74 -5.84 -11.24
N GLU A 224 20.16 -7.00 -10.75
CA GLU A 224 20.47 -7.21 -9.35
C GLU A 224 21.56 -6.21 -8.92
N GLN A 225 21.33 -5.50 -7.82
CA GLN A 225 22.27 -4.56 -7.22
C GLN A 225 22.71 -5.06 -5.85
N ALA A 226 23.89 -4.62 -5.42
CA ALA A 226 24.50 -5.07 -4.16
C ALA A 226 23.77 -4.58 -2.91
N SER A 227 23.00 -3.49 -3.00
CA SER A 227 22.21 -2.93 -1.91
C SER A 227 20.71 -3.11 -2.13
N ALA A 228 19.97 -3.34 -1.04
CA ALA A 228 18.51 -3.24 -1.02
C ALA A 228 18.05 -2.75 0.37
N VAL A 229 16.82 -2.27 0.44
CA VAL A 229 16.16 -1.93 1.72
C VAL A 229 15.99 -3.21 2.53
N ARG A 230 16.51 -3.23 3.76
CA ARG A 230 16.41 -4.43 4.62
C ARG A 230 14.96 -4.66 5.05
N VAL A 231 14.40 -5.83 4.75
CA VAL A 231 13.08 -6.25 5.23
C VAL A 231 13.26 -7.25 6.37
N SER A 232 12.77 -6.91 7.57
CA SER A 232 12.94 -7.80 8.74
C SER A 232 11.81 -7.73 9.76
N ASN A 233 11.64 -8.79 10.54
CA ASN A 233 10.60 -8.89 11.58
C ASN A 233 9.21 -8.59 11.01
N VAL A 234 8.79 -9.40 10.04
CA VAL A 234 7.49 -9.30 9.38
C VAL A 234 6.66 -10.51 9.76
N MET A 235 5.49 -10.28 10.34
CA MET A 235 4.57 -11.33 10.74
C MET A 235 3.30 -11.30 9.90
N TYR A 236 2.99 -12.44 9.29
CA TYR A 236 1.70 -12.74 8.66
C TYR A 236 0.96 -13.73 9.56
N LYS A 237 -0.14 -13.30 10.18
CA LYS A 237 -0.84 -14.10 11.20
C LYS A 237 -2.34 -14.22 10.95
N ASN A 238 -2.89 -15.43 10.95
CA ASN A 238 -4.33 -15.66 10.77
C ASN A 238 -4.84 -14.99 9.49
N ILE A 239 -4.28 -15.39 8.35
CA ILE A 239 -4.68 -14.90 7.02
C ILE A 239 -5.36 -16.06 6.28
N LYS A 240 -6.61 -15.87 5.87
CA LYS A 240 -7.40 -16.93 5.24
C LYS A 240 -8.12 -16.42 4.00
N GLY A 241 -8.25 -17.24 2.97
CA GLY A 241 -8.99 -16.80 1.78
C GLY A 241 -8.67 -17.53 0.49
N THR A 242 -9.03 -16.88 -0.62
CA THR A 242 -8.82 -17.40 -1.97
C THR A 242 -7.92 -16.51 -2.82
N SER A 243 -7.05 -17.15 -3.59
CA SER A 243 -6.22 -16.55 -4.63
C SER A 243 -6.91 -16.62 -5.99
N ALA A 244 -6.78 -15.56 -6.79
CA ALA A 244 -7.22 -15.53 -8.18
C ALA A 244 -6.14 -16.05 -9.15
N SER A 245 -4.89 -16.15 -8.69
CA SER A 245 -3.76 -16.68 -9.46
C SER A 245 -3.16 -17.92 -8.80
N LYS A 246 -2.33 -18.65 -9.57
CA LYS A 246 -1.63 -19.85 -9.11
C LYS A 246 -0.67 -19.56 -7.95
N VAL A 247 0.10 -18.48 -8.00
CA VAL A 247 1.08 -18.14 -6.97
C VAL A 247 0.41 -17.26 -5.91
N ALA A 248 0.00 -17.88 -4.81
CA ALA A 248 -0.72 -17.18 -3.74
C ALA A 248 0.22 -16.45 -2.77
N ILE A 249 1.44 -16.97 -2.61
CA ILE A 249 2.48 -16.40 -1.75
C ILE A 249 3.72 -16.19 -2.60
N ASN A 250 4.22 -14.96 -2.66
CA ASN A 250 5.41 -14.62 -3.44
C ASN A 250 6.38 -13.79 -2.60
N LEU A 251 7.46 -14.41 -2.12
CA LEU A 251 8.48 -13.77 -1.29
C LEU A 251 9.80 -13.67 -2.07
N GLU A 252 9.95 -12.65 -2.89
CA GLU A 252 11.11 -12.42 -3.73
C GLU A 252 12.05 -11.40 -3.07
N CYS A 253 12.96 -11.92 -2.25
CA CYS A 253 13.94 -11.10 -1.53
C CYS A 253 15.26 -11.00 -2.30
N SER A 254 16.01 -9.91 -2.05
CA SER A 254 17.31 -9.69 -2.69
C SER A 254 18.30 -10.77 -2.26
N LYS A 255 19.09 -11.29 -3.21
CA LYS A 255 20.16 -12.26 -2.93
C LYS A 255 21.27 -11.66 -2.05
N SER A 256 21.57 -10.37 -2.25
CA SER A 256 22.60 -9.65 -1.48
C SER A 256 22.10 -9.19 -0.12
N VAL A 257 20.79 -8.90 0.01
CA VAL A 257 20.16 -8.44 1.25
C VAL A 257 18.87 -9.22 1.48
N ARG A 258 19.03 -10.41 2.06
CA ARG A 258 17.94 -11.35 2.35
C ARG A 258 16.89 -10.75 3.30
N CYS A 259 15.68 -11.28 3.24
CA CYS A 259 14.65 -10.99 4.24
C CYS A 259 14.87 -11.86 5.48
N HIS A 260 14.86 -11.25 6.66
CA HIS A 260 15.11 -11.95 7.94
C HIS A 260 13.90 -11.91 8.87
N GLU A 261 13.74 -12.93 9.71
CA GLU A 261 12.68 -12.98 10.73
C GLU A 261 11.28 -12.82 10.12
N ILE A 262 11.04 -13.49 8.99
CA ILE A 262 9.72 -13.54 8.38
C ILE A 262 8.95 -14.69 9.03
N VAL A 263 7.76 -14.41 9.56
CA VAL A 263 6.94 -15.39 10.27
C VAL A 263 5.60 -15.52 9.56
N MET A 264 5.25 -16.74 9.19
CA MET A 264 3.89 -17.11 8.79
C MET A 264 3.25 -17.98 9.86
N GLN A 265 2.13 -17.52 10.39
CA GLN A 265 1.38 -18.21 11.41
C GLN A 265 -0.10 -18.32 11.01
N ASP A 266 -0.64 -19.52 10.93
CA ASP A 266 -2.06 -19.75 10.62
C ASP A 266 -2.51 -19.07 9.31
N VAL A 267 -1.74 -19.28 8.23
CA VAL A 267 -2.00 -18.78 6.88
C VAL A 267 -2.61 -19.89 6.03
N SER A 268 -3.81 -19.71 5.49
CA SER A 268 -4.49 -20.71 4.68
C SER A 268 -5.14 -20.05 3.46
N LEU A 269 -4.46 -20.16 2.33
CA LEU A 269 -4.92 -19.66 1.04
C LEU A 269 -5.24 -20.86 0.14
N ALA A 270 -6.38 -20.79 -0.53
CA ALA A 270 -6.82 -21.77 -1.51
C ALA A 270 -6.99 -21.11 -2.87
N SER A 271 -7.09 -21.91 -3.93
CA SER A 271 -7.49 -21.38 -5.23
C SER A 271 -9.01 -21.16 -5.25
N GLN A 272 -9.47 -20.16 -6.01
CA GLN A 272 -10.89 -20.10 -6.37
C GLN A 272 -11.23 -20.99 -7.58
N ARG A 273 -10.22 -21.48 -8.30
CA ARG A 273 -10.32 -22.34 -9.48
C ARG A 273 -9.99 -23.80 -9.08
N PRO A 274 -10.30 -24.81 -9.92
CA PRO A 274 -9.94 -26.22 -9.64
C PRO A 274 -8.43 -26.49 -9.53
N GLU A 275 -7.58 -25.51 -9.84
CA GLU A 275 -6.12 -25.58 -9.69
C GLU A 275 -5.69 -25.46 -8.22
N TYR A 276 -4.51 -25.99 -7.89
CA TYR A 276 -3.88 -25.75 -6.58
C TYR A 276 -3.16 -24.40 -6.57
N VAL A 277 -3.05 -23.79 -5.38
CA VAL A 277 -2.18 -22.62 -5.18
C VAL A 277 -0.78 -23.04 -4.77
N GLU A 278 0.21 -22.24 -5.16
CA GLU A 278 1.63 -22.42 -4.90
C GLU A 278 2.22 -21.23 -4.15
N ALA A 279 3.41 -21.42 -3.56
CA ALA A 279 4.21 -20.36 -2.98
C ALA A 279 5.62 -20.33 -3.61
N SER A 280 6.07 -19.15 -4.05
CA SER A 280 7.46 -18.87 -4.44
C SER A 280 8.16 -18.11 -3.33
N CYS A 281 9.35 -18.56 -2.93
CA CYS A 281 10.09 -17.96 -1.83
C CYS A 281 11.59 -18.00 -2.11
N VAL A 282 12.18 -16.84 -2.34
CA VAL A 282 13.58 -16.66 -2.71
C VAL A 282 14.26 -15.76 -1.68
N SER A 283 15.43 -16.17 -1.22
CA SER A 283 16.28 -15.37 -0.33
C SER A 283 15.61 -14.90 0.98
N VAL A 284 14.75 -15.74 1.55
CA VAL A 284 13.98 -15.43 2.76
C VAL A 284 14.24 -16.42 3.88
N ASP A 285 14.41 -15.91 5.10
CA ASP A 285 14.49 -16.71 6.32
C ASP A 285 13.09 -16.79 6.94
N LEU A 286 12.33 -17.80 6.53
CA LEU A 286 10.92 -17.98 6.87
C LEU A 286 10.72 -18.99 8.02
N THR A 287 10.08 -18.55 9.09
CA THR A 287 9.56 -19.41 10.16
C THR A 287 8.07 -19.66 9.97
N ARG A 288 7.64 -20.91 10.09
CA ARG A 288 6.23 -21.32 9.99
C ARG A 288 5.70 -21.76 11.35
N ARG A 289 4.47 -21.39 11.68
CA ARG A 289 3.77 -21.79 12.93
C ARG A 289 2.31 -22.15 12.62
N GLY A 290 1.82 -23.26 13.17
CA GLY A 290 0.45 -23.70 12.89
C GLY A 290 0.25 -24.08 11.42
N ILE A 291 -0.96 -23.84 10.90
CA ILE A 291 -1.31 -24.19 9.51
C ILE A 291 -0.74 -23.12 8.57
N VAL A 292 0.08 -23.54 7.60
CA VAL A 292 0.57 -22.67 6.52
C VAL A 292 0.32 -23.36 5.18
N THR A 293 -0.46 -22.75 4.30
CA THR A 293 -0.77 -23.27 2.96
C THR A 293 -1.05 -22.09 2.00
N PRO A 294 -0.46 -22.07 0.79
CA PRO A 294 0.54 -23.01 0.27
C PRO A 294 1.90 -22.92 0.99
N LEU A 295 2.72 -23.94 0.82
CA LEU A 295 4.07 -23.99 1.40
C LEU A 295 5.09 -23.48 0.39
N CYS A 296 6.05 -22.67 0.85
CA CYS A 296 7.24 -22.38 0.07
C CYS A 296 7.91 -23.69 -0.34
N SER A 297 8.18 -23.84 -1.64
CA SER A 297 9.01 -24.94 -2.12
C SER A 297 10.37 -24.91 -1.39
N PRO A 298 10.91 -26.06 -0.97
CA PRO A 298 12.28 -26.12 -0.50
C PRO A 298 13.21 -25.72 -1.66
N ASN A 299 14.01 -24.67 -1.45
CA ASN A 299 15.14 -24.33 -2.31
C ASN A 299 16.32 -25.26 -2.00
#